data_AF-A0A0G4L6E0-F1
#
_entry.id   AF-A0A0G4L6E0-F1
#
_cell.length_a   1.000
_cell.length_b   1.000
_cell.length_c   1.000
_cell.angle_alpha   90.00
_cell.angle_beta   90.00
_cell.angle_gamma   90.00
#
_symmetry.space_group_name_H-M   'P 1'
#
loop_
_entity.id
_entity.type
_entity.pdbx_description
1 polymer ?
#
loop_
_entity_poly.entity_id
_entity_poly.type
_entity_poly.pdbx_seq_one_letter_code
_entity_poly.pdbx_strand_id
1 'polypeptide(L)'
;RDYTHLTITDRHTRALLGYLAIPHLQALLDAGKVGPDDELAKAMVRFQRKGRTYKVITMQTPLEELEAFFEAGGGNGVGQGERNTFAVVTDEKRRFVLGVATVGDLEEFVKRRPA
;
A
#
# COMPACT_ATOMS: atom_id res chain seq x y z
N ARG A 1 -17.67 -3.49 -0.97
CA ARG A 1 -16.50 -2.67 -0.61
C ARG A 1 -15.46 -3.01 -1.65
N ASP A 2 -15.22 -2.12 -2.61
CA ASP A 2 -14.29 -2.38 -3.70
C ASP A 2 -12.88 -2.15 -3.18
N TYR A 3 -12.03 -3.18 -3.26
CA TYR A 3 -10.64 -3.07 -2.83
C TYR A 3 -9.83 -2.49 -3.97
N THR A 4 -9.21 -1.33 -3.74
CA THR A 4 -8.32 -0.72 -4.75
C THR A 4 -6.91 -1.31 -4.67
N HIS A 5 -6.50 -1.76 -3.47
CA HIS A 5 -5.17 -2.26 -3.17
C HIS A 5 -5.24 -3.51 -2.28
N LEU A 6 -4.45 -4.53 -2.63
CA LEU A 6 -4.29 -5.76 -1.86
C LEU A 6 -2.82 -5.95 -1.50
N THR A 7 -2.49 -6.01 -0.22
CA THR A 7 -1.11 -6.25 0.24
C THR A 7 -0.75 -7.73 0.16
N ILE A 8 0.46 -8.03 -0.31
CA ILE A 8 1.01 -9.37 -0.38
C ILE A 8 2.04 -9.55 0.72
N THR A 9 1.86 -10.60 1.52
CA THR A 9 2.76 -10.95 2.61
C THR A 9 3.34 -12.33 2.41
N ASP A 10 4.52 -12.54 2.95
CA ASP A 10 5.14 -13.86 3.00
C ASP A 10 4.41 -14.76 3.99
N ARG A 11 4.04 -15.97 3.57
CA ARG A 11 3.24 -16.90 4.40
C ARG A 11 3.92 -17.30 5.71
N HIS A 12 5.25 -17.39 5.74
CA HIS A 12 5.99 -17.93 6.88
C HIS A 12 6.49 -16.83 7.82
N THR A 13 7.07 -15.79 7.25
CA THR A 13 7.69 -14.67 7.99
C THR A 13 6.73 -13.52 8.23
N ARG A 14 5.59 -13.50 7.51
CA ARG A 14 4.62 -12.40 7.46
C ARG A 14 5.20 -11.08 6.97
N ALA A 15 6.40 -11.11 6.39
CA ALA A 15 7.06 -9.94 5.85
C ALA A 15 6.23 -9.37 4.70
N LEU A 16 6.06 -8.05 4.68
CA LEU A 16 5.43 -7.34 3.57
C LEU A 16 6.32 -7.45 2.32
N LEU A 17 5.79 -8.06 1.26
CA LEU A 17 6.50 -8.29 -0.01
C LEU A 17 6.19 -7.21 -1.04
N GLY A 18 4.93 -6.79 -1.10
CA GLY A 18 4.42 -5.90 -2.13
C GLY A 18 2.92 -5.70 -2.01
N TYR A 19 2.33 -5.22 -3.10
CA TYR A 19 0.89 -5.08 -3.24
C TYR A 19 0.45 -5.24 -4.69
N LEU A 20 -0.85 -5.45 -4.87
CA LEU A 20 -1.54 -5.39 -6.15
C LEU A 20 -2.48 -4.19 -6.14
N ALA A 21 -2.38 -3.34 -7.15
CA ALA A 21 -3.44 -2.40 -7.47
C ALA A 21 -4.41 -3.09 -8.44
N ILE A 22 -5.69 -3.17 -8.07
CA ILE A 22 -6.70 -3.85 -8.91
C ILE A 22 -6.81 -3.22 -10.30
N PRO A 23 -6.79 -1.87 -10.48
CA PRO A 23 -6.79 -1.28 -11.82
C PRO A 23 -5.59 -1.71 -12.68
N HIS A 24 -4.40 -1.86 -12.06
CA HIS A 24 -3.20 -2.32 -12.77
C HIS A 24 -3.32 -3.79 -13.18
N LEU A 25 -3.81 -4.64 -12.28
CA LEU A 25 -4.04 -6.05 -12.57
C LEU A 25 -5.06 -6.23 -13.71
N GLN A 26 -6.16 -5.45 -13.69
CA GLN A 26 -7.15 -5.47 -14.76
C GLN A 26 -6.53 -5.09 -16.11
N ALA A 27 -5.73 -4.02 -16.16
CA ALA A 27 -5.04 -3.61 -17.38
C ALA A 27 -4.06 -4.68 -17.91
N LEU A 28 -3.41 -5.44 -17.03
CA LEU A 28 -2.53 -6.55 -17.43
C LEU A 28 -3.32 -7.75 -17.97
N LEU A 29 -4.47 -8.07 -17.36
CA LEU A 29 -5.38 -9.13 -17.82
C LEU A 29 -5.97 -8.77 -19.19
N ASP A 30 -6.47 -7.54 -19.35
CA ASP A 30 -7.04 -7.05 -20.60
C ASP A 30 -6.01 -7.04 -21.74
N ALA A 31 -4.74 -6.76 -21.42
CA ALA A 31 -3.64 -6.82 -22.37
C ALA A 31 -3.10 -8.24 -22.63
N GLY A 32 -3.65 -9.27 -21.98
CA GLY A 32 -3.18 -10.66 -22.07
C GLY A 32 -1.77 -10.89 -21.54
N LYS A 33 -1.24 -9.98 -20.71
CA LYS A 33 0.12 -10.07 -20.15
C LYS A 33 0.20 -11.00 -18.94
N VAL A 34 -0.93 -11.22 -18.28
CA VAL A 34 -1.09 -12.18 -17.19
C VAL A 34 -2.40 -12.94 -17.38
N GLY A 35 -2.44 -14.20 -16.94
CA GLY A 35 -3.61 -15.06 -16.95
C GLY A 35 -4.01 -15.56 -15.56
N PRO A 36 -5.13 -16.30 -15.45
CA PRO A 36 -5.63 -16.82 -14.16
C PRO A 36 -4.68 -17.77 -13.45
N ASP A 37 -3.89 -18.53 -14.20
CA ASP A 37 -2.95 -19.53 -13.67
C ASP A 37 -1.54 -18.96 -13.43
N ASP A 38 -1.33 -17.68 -13.73
CA ASP A 38 -0.04 -17.03 -13.52
C ASP A 38 0.20 -16.72 -12.03
N GLU A 39 1.47 -16.80 -11.63
CA GLU A 39 1.86 -16.38 -10.29
C GLU A 39 1.54 -14.90 -10.04
N LEU A 40 0.95 -14.59 -8.89
CA LEU A 40 0.70 -13.22 -8.42
C LEU A 40 1.95 -12.34 -8.46
N ALA A 41 3.13 -12.95 -8.34
CA ALA A 41 4.42 -12.28 -8.43
C ALA A 41 4.65 -11.53 -9.75
N LYS A 42 3.98 -11.94 -10.84
CA LYS A 42 4.07 -11.30 -12.17
C LYS A 42 3.34 -9.96 -12.26
N ALA A 43 2.28 -9.78 -11.47
CA ALA A 43 1.47 -8.56 -11.48
C ALA A 43 1.72 -7.65 -10.27
N MET A 44 2.43 -8.13 -9.25
CA MET A 44 2.63 -7.35 -8.02
C MET A 44 3.70 -6.29 -8.13
N VAL A 45 3.47 -5.19 -7.43
CA VAL A 45 4.48 -4.15 -7.19
C VAL A 45 5.23 -4.49 -5.91
N ARG A 46 6.53 -4.77 -6.03
CA ARG A 46 7.41 -5.10 -4.89
C ARG A 46 7.86 -3.84 -4.17
N PHE A 47 7.84 -3.87 -2.85
CA PHE A 47 8.42 -2.79 -2.06
C PHE A 47 9.95 -2.85 -2.11
N GLN A 48 10.58 -1.73 -2.49
CA GLN A 48 12.02 -1.59 -2.52
C GLN A 48 12.56 -1.51 -1.09
N ARG A 49 13.31 -2.54 -0.67
CA ARG A 49 13.89 -2.63 0.68
C ARG A 49 15.26 -1.95 0.83
N LYS A 50 15.93 -1.64 -0.28
CA LYS A 50 17.28 -1.07 -0.30
C LYS A 50 17.27 0.29 -1.00
N GLY A 51 17.98 1.26 -0.44
CA GLY A 51 18.21 2.57 -1.07
C GLY A 51 17.09 3.61 -0.95
N ARG A 52 15.99 3.30 -0.24
CA ARG A 52 14.92 4.27 0.05
C ARG A 52 14.48 4.18 1.51
N THR A 53 14.22 5.34 2.11
CA THR A 53 13.67 5.43 3.47
C THR A 53 12.22 4.98 3.43
N TYR A 54 11.97 3.77 3.91
CA TYR A 54 10.61 3.27 4.12
C TYR A 54 10.03 3.91 5.38
N LYS A 55 8.95 4.70 5.28
CA LYS A 55 8.26 5.25 6.46
C LYS A 55 7.25 4.21 6.96
N VAL A 56 7.42 3.78 8.21
CA VAL A 56 6.48 2.86 8.86
C VAL A 56 5.25 3.64 9.31
N ILE A 57 4.07 3.20 8.89
CA ILE A 57 2.78 3.72 9.37
C ILE A 57 2.18 2.68 10.30
N THR A 58 1.81 3.12 11.50
CA THR A 58 1.22 2.26 12.54
C THR A 58 -0.10 2.85 13.02
N MET A 59 -0.82 2.12 13.88
CA MET A 59 -2.02 2.66 14.53
C MET A 59 -1.74 3.85 15.46
N GLN A 60 -0.48 4.07 15.85
CA GLN A 60 -0.07 5.20 16.69
C GLN A 60 0.41 6.40 15.87
N THR A 61 0.52 6.26 14.54
CA THR A 61 0.95 7.36 13.68
C THR A 61 -0.10 8.48 13.71
N PRO A 62 0.28 9.71 14.10
CA PRO A 62 -0.63 10.85 14.08
C PRO A 62 -1.17 11.13 12.68
N LEU A 63 -2.36 11.74 12.60
CA LEU A 63 -3.00 12.01 11.32
C LEU A 63 -2.21 13.04 10.50
N GLU A 64 -1.63 14.03 11.15
CA GLU A 64 -0.73 15.02 10.55
C GLU A 64 0.52 14.38 9.93
N GLU A 65 1.04 13.32 10.56
CA GLU A 65 2.19 12.58 10.03
C GLU A 65 1.81 11.68 8.84
N LEU A 66 0.58 11.19 8.83
CA LEU A 66 0.00 10.42 7.73
C LEU A 66 -0.30 11.32 6.53
N GLU A 67 -0.82 12.52 6.78
CA GLU A 67 -1.03 13.55 5.76
C GLU A 67 0.29 13.95 5.11
N ALA A 68 1.29 14.32 5.92
CA ALA A 68 2.63 14.66 5.42
C ALA A 68 3.28 13.48 4.66
N PHE A 69 2.98 12.24 5.04
CA PHE A 69 3.41 11.07 4.28
C PHE A 69 2.81 11.04 2.87
N PHE A 70 1.51 11.33 2.73
CA PHE A 70 0.86 11.39 1.41
C PHE A 70 1.38 12.56 0.56
N GLU A 71 1.56 13.74 1.16
CA GLU A 71 2.08 14.93 0.48
C GLU A 71 3.51 14.74 -0.04
N ALA A 72 4.35 14.04 0.73
CA ALA A 72 5.72 13.69 0.34
C ALA A 72 5.80 12.63 -0.78
N GLY A 73 4.66 12.19 -1.32
CA GLY A 73 4.57 11.17 -2.36
C GLY A 73 4.59 9.72 -1.85
N GLY A 74 4.38 9.53 -0.55
CA GLY A 74 4.28 8.25 0.18
C GLY A 74 5.52 7.36 0.07
N GLY A 75 6.31 7.31 1.13
CA GLY A 75 7.52 6.49 1.22
C GLY A 75 7.24 5.02 1.56
N ASN A 76 6.46 4.29 0.77
CA ASN A 76 6.36 2.82 0.93
C ASN A 76 7.45 2.06 0.15
N GLY A 77 8.42 2.76 -0.46
CA GLY A 77 9.44 2.11 -1.29
C GLY A 77 8.91 1.65 -2.65
N VAL A 78 7.80 2.21 -3.12
CA VAL A 78 7.30 2.02 -4.49
C VAL A 78 8.12 2.90 -5.44
N GLY A 79 8.29 2.49 -6.70
CA GLY A 79 9.15 3.12 -7.72
C GLY A 79 8.96 4.63 -7.89
N GLN A 80 9.97 5.30 -8.45
CA GLN A 80 9.91 6.75 -8.73
C GLN A 80 8.77 7.02 -9.75
N GLY A 81 7.85 7.94 -9.43
CA GLY A 81 6.90 8.50 -10.42
C GLY A 81 5.42 8.35 -10.08
N GLU A 82 5.03 7.44 -9.18
CA GLU A 82 3.64 7.30 -8.75
C GLU A 82 3.44 7.99 -7.39
N ARG A 83 2.54 8.99 -7.33
CA ARG A 83 2.09 9.54 -6.04
C ARG A 83 1.41 8.38 -5.30
N ASN A 84 2.01 7.92 -4.21
CA ASN A 84 1.41 6.84 -3.44
C ASN A 84 0.14 7.37 -2.77
N THR A 85 -1.01 6.90 -3.25
CA THR A 85 -2.34 7.28 -2.75
C THR A 85 -2.78 6.45 -1.54
N PHE A 86 -1.90 5.57 -1.04
CA PHE A 86 -2.17 4.67 0.08
C PHE A 86 -0.94 4.43 0.97
N ALA A 87 -1.22 4.08 2.23
CA ALA A 87 -0.30 3.70 3.28
C ALA A 87 -0.64 2.29 3.77
N VAL A 88 0.37 1.45 3.96
CA VAL A 88 0.19 0.16 4.63
C VAL A 88 0.34 0.37 6.12
N VAL A 89 -0.73 0.12 6.87
CA VAL A 89 -0.73 0.22 8.33
C VAL A 89 -0.26 -1.11 8.91
N THR A 90 0.78 -1.08 9.74
CA THR A 90 1.44 -2.28 10.27
C THR A 90 1.80 -2.14 11.75
N ASP A 91 2.25 -3.23 12.38
CA ASP A 91 2.92 -3.15 13.68
C ASP A 91 4.32 -2.54 13.54
N GLU A 92 4.90 -2.09 14.65
CA GLU A 92 6.22 -1.43 14.67
C GLU A 92 7.33 -2.26 14.00
N LYS A 93 7.22 -3.60 14.08
CA LYS A 93 8.22 -4.53 13.51
C LYS A 93 7.94 -4.89 12.05
N ARG A 94 6.86 -4.39 11.44
CA ARG A 94 6.44 -4.68 10.05
C ARG A 94 6.16 -6.15 9.78
N ARG A 95 5.70 -6.88 10.80
CA ARG A 95 5.40 -8.32 10.74
C ARG A 95 3.91 -8.59 10.52
N PHE A 96 3.05 -7.60 10.68
CA PHE A 96 1.61 -7.74 10.56
C PHE A 96 1.02 -6.54 9.87
N VAL A 97 0.38 -6.76 8.72
CA VAL A 97 -0.45 -5.75 8.09
C VAL A 97 -1.77 -5.69 8.85
N LEU A 98 -2.09 -4.52 9.38
CA LEU A 98 -3.33 -4.24 10.09
C LEU A 98 -4.39 -3.66 9.16
N GLY A 99 -3.97 -2.99 8.09
CA GLY A 99 -4.86 -2.43 7.08
C GLY A 99 -4.14 -1.59 6.05
N VAL A 100 -4.95 -0.95 5.21
CA VAL A 100 -4.52 0.05 4.24
C VAL A 100 -5.31 1.33 4.50
N ALA A 101 -4.62 2.46 4.52
CA ALA A 101 -5.24 3.78 4.61
C ALA A 101 -4.97 4.53 3.31
N THR A 102 -6.00 5.11 2.71
CA THR A 102 -5.88 5.95 1.51
C THR A 102 -6.03 7.43 1.85
N VAL A 103 -5.68 8.31 0.90
CA VAL A 103 -5.95 9.75 1.02
C VAL A 103 -7.45 10.00 1.25
N GLY A 104 -8.31 9.28 0.51
CA GLY A 104 -9.77 9.39 0.66
C GLY A 104 -10.27 8.93 2.04
N ASP A 105 -9.65 7.90 2.63
CA ASP A 105 -10.00 7.47 4.00
C ASP A 105 -9.66 8.57 5.02
N LEU A 106 -8.52 9.25 4.86
CA LEU A 106 -8.11 10.36 5.72
C LEU A 106 -9.07 11.56 5.59
N GLU A 107 -9.38 11.96 4.35
CA GLU A 107 -10.34 13.05 4.09
C GLU A 107 -11.71 12.76 4.70
N GLU A 108 -12.21 11.53 4.52
CA GLU A 108 -13.51 11.13 5.06
C GLU A 108 -13.50 11.07 6.59
N PHE A 109 -12.39 10.61 7.19
CA PHE A 109 -12.23 10.61 8.64
C PHE A 109 -12.29 12.03 9.21
N VAL A 110 -11.58 12.99 8.60
CA VAL A 110 -11.58 14.39 9.03
C VAL A 110 -12.98 15.00 8.91
N LYS A 111 -13.70 14.76 7.81
CA LYS A 111 -15.08 15.26 7.61
C LYS A 111 -16.06 14.73 8.64
N ARG A 112 -15.88 13.50 9.12
CA ARG A 112 -16.79 12.82 10.05
C ARG A 112 -16.46 13.04 11.52
N ARG A 113 -15.33 13.67 11.85
CA ARG A 113 -14.94 13.90 13.24
C ARG A 113 -15.95 14.86 13.89
N PRO A 114 -16.72 14.44 14.91
CA PRO A 114 -17.51 15.38 15.68
C PRO A 114 -16.56 16.35 16.37
N ALA A 115 -16.85 17.65 16.26
CA ALA A 115 -16.08 18.74 16.86
C ALA A 115 -16.02 18.62 18.39
#